data_AF-A0A3B9LBE2-F1
#
_entry.id   AF-A0A3B9LBE2-F1
#
_cell.length_a   1.000
_cell.length_b   1.000
_cell.length_c   1.000
_cell.angle_alpha   90.00
_cell.angle_beta   90.00
_cell.angle_gamma   90.00
#
_symmetry.space_group_name_H-M   'P 1'
#
loop_
_entity.id
_entity.type
_entity.pdbx_description
1 polymer ?
#
loop_
_entity_poly.entity_id
_entity_poly.type
_entity_poly.pdbx_seq_one_letter_code
_entity_poly.pdbx_strand_id
1 'polypeptide(L)'
;MTPIRIGAVKLVTPFLAAILTASLYNVDAQTRNVNPSNQSDVSNKALITKETPSMSASTSTGVAMLHKIADDYYTWRNENYPVRSSDAGLHTWDNKLTDYSPGKIAERAQHVRSLLEKARAMKIDNW
;
A
#
# COMPACT_ATOMS: atom_id res chain seq x y z
N MET A 1 17.48 -63.97 8.84
CA MET A 1 16.23 -63.19 8.90
C MET A 1 16.52 -61.91 9.69
N THR A 2 16.53 -60.68 9.19
CA THR A 2 16.46 -60.04 7.86
C THR A 2 17.03 -58.63 8.12
N PRO A 3 17.97 -58.06 7.33
CA PRO A 3 18.47 -56.72 7.62
C PRO A 3 17.44 -55.65 7.19
N ILE A 4 17.12 -54.73 8.09
CA ILE A 4 16.26 -53.56 7.82
C ILE A 4 17.01 -52.61 6.90
N ARG A 5 16.49 -52.39 5.70
CA ARG A 5 16.97 -51.38 4.75
C ARG A 5 16.38 -50.03 5.12
N ILE A 6 17.22 -49.10 5.57
CA ILE A 6 16.84 -47.69 5.71
C ILE A 6 17.05 -47.04 4.35
N GLY A 7 15.95 -46.75 3.65
CA GLY A 7 15.95 -45.98 2.41
C GLY A 7 16.35 -44.52 2.69
N ALA A 8 17.33 -44.01 1.95
CA ALA A 8 17.69 -42.60 1.96
C ALA A 8 16.54 -41.78 1.35
N VAL A 9 15.88 -40.94 2.16
CA VAL A 9 14.94 -39.93 1.66
C VAL A 9 15.73 -38.66 1.40
N LYS A 10 15.96 -38.36 0.12
CA LYS A 10 16.58 -37.12 -0.35
C LYS A 10 15.54 -36.01 -0.20
N LEU A 11 15.51 -35.31 0.95
CA LEU A 11 14.59 -34.19 1.15
C LEU A 11 15.28 -32.87 0.78
N VAL A 12 14.79 -32.33 -0.33
CA VAL A 12 15.18 -31.10 -0.99
C VAL A 12 15.05 -29.91 -0.03
N THR A 13 16.09 -29.08 -0.02
CA THR A 13 16.28 -27.82 0.70
C THR A 13 15.04 -26.92 0.73
N PRO A 14 14.56 -26.45 1.90
CA PRO A 14 13.66 -25.30 1.95
C PRO A 14 14.46 -24.01 2.15
N PHE A 15 14.95 -23.43 1.05
CA PHE A 15 15.37 -22.02 0.99
C PHE A 15 14.11 -21.15 0.80
N LEU A 16 13.22 -21.09 1.79
CA LEU A 16 11.95 -20.34 1.67
C LEU A 16 11.40 -19.88 3.03
N ALA A 17 12.28 -19.51 3.96
CA ALA A 17 11.89 -19.00 5.28
C ALA A 17 12.60 -17.67 5.67
N ALA A 18 13.12 -16.91 4.70
CA ALA A 18 13.89 -15.69 4.99
C ALA A 18 13.52 -14.48 4.10
N ILE A 19 12.26 -14.36 3.65
CA ILE A 19 11.76 -13.14 2.98
C ILE A 19 10.40 -12.74 3.59
N LEU A 20 10.30 -12.64 4.92
CA LEU A 20 9.11 -12.07 5.56
C LEU A 20 9.42 -11.06 6.68
N THR A 21 10.67 -10.62 6.82
CA THR A 21 11.08 -9.71 7.90
C THR A 21 12.14 -8.72 7.41
N ALA A 22 11.78 -7.76 6.56
CA ALA A 22 12.43 -6.44 6.47
C ALA A 22 11.91 -5.68 5.24
N SER A 23 10.80 -4.95 5.37
CA SER A 23 10.45 -3.82 4.51
C SER A 23 9.27 -3.05 5.11
N LEU A 24 9.42 -2.48 6.31
CA LEU A 24 8.48 -1.48 6.83
C LEU A 24 9.23 -0.40 7.62
N TYR A 25 10.20 0.24 6.98
CA TYR A 25 10.62 1.60 7.34
C TYR A 25 10.41 2.48 6.13
N ASN A 26 9.18 2.91 5.89
CA ASN A 26 8.92 4.14 5.16
C ASN A 26 7.94 4.93 6.01
N VAL A 27 8.50 5.89 6.75
CA VAL A 27 7.76 6.98 7.37
C VAL A 27 7.57 8.01 6.27
N ASP A 28 6.35 8.10 5.76
CA ASP A 28 5.88 9.30 5.07
C ASP A 28 4.69 9.82 5.86
N ALA A 29 4.98 10.72 6.80
CA ALA A 29 3.95 11.48 7.49
C ALA A 29 3.41 12.54 6.52
N GLN A 30 2.33 12.23 5.81
CA GLN A 30 1.61 13.21 5.01
C GLN A 30 0.42 13.77 5.80
N THR A 31 0.72 14.65 6.76
CA THR A 31 -0.30 15.51 7.35
C THR A 31 -0.64 16.62 6.35
N ARG A 32 -1.82 16.58 5.71
CA ARG A 32 -2.36 17.73 4.98
C ARG A 32 -2.71 18.83 5.98
N ASN A 33 -1.78 19.75 6.23
CA ASN A 33 -2.07 21.04 6.85
C ASN A 33 -2.55 21.99 5.75
N VAL A 34 -3.84 22.31 5.73
CA VAL A 34 -4.40 23.31 4.81
C VAL A 34 -4.35 24.66 5.50
N ASN A 35 -3.36 25.49 5.15
CA ASN A 35 -3.31 26.89 5.54
C ASN A 35 -3.93 27.77 4.43
N PRO A 36 -5.04 28.50 4.66
CA PRO A 36 -5.63 29.37 3.66
C PRO A 36 -5.07 30.78 3.79
N SER A 37 -3.92 31.05 3.18
CA SER A 37 -3.55 32.38 2.63
C SER A 37 -2.10 32.35 2.14
N ASN A 38 -1.93 32.36 0.82
CA ASN A 38 -0.79 32.97 0.13
C ASN A 38 -1.14 33.14 -1.35
N GLN A 39 -1.84 34.23 -1.61
CA GLN A 39 -1.98 34.82 -2.92
C GLN A 39 -0.62 35.41 -3.33
N SER A 40 -0.13 35.09 -4.53
CA SER A 40 0.54 36.09 -5.36
C SER A 40 0.32 35.81 -6.83
N ASP A 41 -0.46 36.71 -7.42
CA ASP A 41 -0.60 36.96 -8.84
C ASP A 41 0.76 37.36 -9.42
N VAL A 42 1.45 36.46 -10.12
CA VAL A 42 2.60 36.81 -10.96
C VAL A 42 2.71 35.93 -12.22
N SER A 43 2.53 36.59 -13.36
CA SER A 43 3.26 36.36 -14.62
C SER A 43 2.77 35.32 -15.64
N ASN A 44 1.56 35.53 -16.19
CA ASN A 44 1.11 34.88 -17.45
C ASN A 44 1.54 35.64 -18.72
N LYS A 45 2.81 36.04 -18.88
CA LYS A 45 3.23 36.83 -20.06
C LYS A 45 4.53 36.45 -20.77
N ALA A 46 5.25 35.40 -20.37
CA ALA A 46 6.46 34.99 -21.09
C ALA A 46 6.43 33.50 -21.47
N LEU A 47 6.05 33.26 -22.72
CA LEU A 47 6.67 32.30 -23.65
C LEU A 47 7.45 31.14 -23.01
N ILE A 48 6.78 30.01 -22.81
CA ILE A 48 7.43 28.70 -22.91
C ILE A 48 6.54 27.83 -23.80
N THR A 49 6.86 27.83 -25.10
CA THR A 49 6.55 26.73 -26.00
C THR A 49 7.29 25.51 -25.49
N LYS A 50 6.65 24.76 -24.60
CA LYS A 50 6.99 23.38 -24.30
C LYS A 50 5.64 22.72 -24.22
N GLU A 51 5.29 22.02 -25.31
CA GLU A 51 4.09 21.21 -25.41
C GLU A 51 3.80 20.59 -24.04
N THR A 52 2.78 21.11 -23.34
CA THR A 52 2.31 20.49 -22.11
C THR A 52 2.05 19.05 -22.51
N PRO A 53 2.73 18.04 -21.95
CA PRO A 53 2.51 16.68 -22.38
C PRO A 53 1.03 16.43 -22.17
N SER A 54 0.30 16.28 -23.29
CA SER A 54 -1.13 16.05 -23.28
C SER A 54 -1.30 14.66 -22.69
N MET A 55 -1.40 14.61 -21.37
CA MET A 55 -1.70 13.39 -20.64
C MET A 55 -3.06 12.95 -21.17
N SER A 56 -3.07 11.83 -21.88
CA SER A 56 -4.31 11.22 -22.36
C SER A 56 -5.28 11.15 -21.19
N ALA A 57 -6.55 11.50 -21.41
CA ALA A 57 -7.59 11.44 -20.39
C ALA A 57 -7.65 10.04 -19.71
N SER A 58 -7.26 8.99 -20.45
CA SER A 58 -7.10 7.63 -19.94
C SER A 58 -5.97 7.48 -18.92
N THR A 59 -4.80 8.12 -19.14
CA THR A 59 -3.66 8.11 -18.20
C THR A 59 -4.00 8.88 -16.93
N SER A 60 -4.63 10.06 -17.05
CA SER A 60 -5.08 10.86 -15.90
C SER A 60 -6.11 10.10 -15.03
N THR A 61 -7.05 9.40 -15.67
CA THR A 61 -8.04 8.56 -14.98
C THR A 61 -7.37 7.38 -14.25
N GLY A 62 -6.36 6.76 -14.86
CA GLY A 62 -5.59 5.68 -14.23
C GLY A 62 -4.86 6.17 -12.97
N VAL A 63 -4.15 7.30 -13.04
CA VAL A 63 -3.41 7.86 -11.90
C VAL A 63 -4.35 8.20 -10.74
N ALA A 64 -5.48 8.86 -11.04
CA ALA A 64 -6.49 9.17 -10.03
C ALA A 64 -7.05 7.91 -9.36
N MET A 65 -7.26 6.84 -10.14
CA MET A 65 -7.73 5.55 -9.61
C MET A 65 -6.70 4.91 -8.67
N LEU A 66 -5.41 4.95 -9.01
CA LEU A 66 -4.37 4.42 -8.12
C LEU A 66 -4.28 5.22 -6.82
N HIS A 67 -4.31 6.54 -6.89
CA HIS A 67 -4.35 7.39 -5.69
C HIS A 67 -5.53 7.01 -4.81
N LYS A 68 -6.71 6.83 -5.41
CA LYS A 68 -7.89 6.40 -4.66
C LYS A 68 -7.70 5.03 -3.99
N ILE A 69 -7.15 4.05 -4.70
CA ILE A 69 -6.87 2.71 -4.13
C ILE A 69 -5.91 2.82 -2.93
N ALA A 70 -4.88 3.66 -3.04
CA ALA A 70 -3.94 3.90 -1.95
C ALA A 70 -4.63 4.60 -0.76
N ASP A 71 -5.38 5.67 -1.00
CA ASP A 71 -6.09 6.43 0.03
C ASP A 71 -7.11 5.54 0.78
N ASP A 72 -7.89 4.75 0.04
CA ASP A 72 -8.84 3.79 0.60
C ASP A 72 -8.11 2.77 1.50
N TYR A 73 -6.98 2.24 1.05
CA TYR A 73 -6.18 1.28 1.81
C TYR A 73 -5.59 1.90 3.09
N TYR A 74 -4.99 3.09 3.00
CA TYR A 74 -4.39 3.73 4.17
C TYR A 74 -5.44 4.11 5.21
N THR A 75 -6.60 4.58 4.77
CA THR A 75 -7.75 4.84 5.65
C THR A 75 -8.14 3.56 6.39
N TRP A 76 -8.38 2.47 5.66
CA TRP A 76 -8.74 1.18 6.24
C TRP A 76 -7.66 0.62 7.18
N ARG A 77 -6.38 0.72 6.79
CA ARG A 77 -5.24 0.21 7.56
C ARG A 77 -5.08 0.97 8.87
N ASN A 78 -5.30 2.29 8.88
CA ASN A 78 -5.19 3.08 10.09
C ASN A 78 -6.28 2.70 11.11
N GLU A 79 -7.51 2.45 10.65
CA GLU A 79 -8.61 1.96 11.49
C GLU A 79 -8.36 0.54 12.04
N ASN A 80 -7.79 -0.35 11.22
CA ASN A 80 -7.58 -1.76 11.58
C ASN A 80 -6.30 -2.01 12.39
N TYR A 81 -5.37 -1.06 12.38
CA TYR A 81 -4.10 -1.13 13.11
C TYR A 81 -3.89 0.15 13.93
N PRO A 82 -4.73 0.39 14.97
CA PRO A 82 -4.76 1.64 15.73
C PRO A 82 -3.40 2.03 16.30
N VAL A 83 -2.68 1.12 16.95
CA VAL A 83 -1.34 1.40 17.51
C VAL A 83 -0.37 1.90 16.43
N ARG A 84 -0.38 1.24 15.26
CA ARG A 84 0.48 1.62 14.14
C ARG A 84 0.04 2.94 13.48
N SER A 85 -1.21 3.37 13.69
CA SER A 85 -1.69 4.71 13.31
C SER A 85 -1.16 5.75 14.28
N SER A 86 -1.21 5.47 15.58
CA SER A 86 -0.66 6.33 16.64
C SER A 86 0.86 6.51 16.50
N ASP A 87 1.59 5.44 16.20
CA ASP A 87 3.04 5.49 15.93
C ASP A 87 3.38 6.38 14.72
N ALA A 88 2.43 6.56 13.79
CA ALA A 88 2.53 7.44 12.64
C ALA A 88 1.99 8.86 12.89
N GLY A 89 1.65 9.19 14.15
CA GLY A 89 1.15 10.50 14.57
C GLY A 89 -0.36 10.70 14.40
N LEU A 90 -1.12 9.66 14.01
CA LEU A 90 -2.56 9.72 13.84
C LEU A 90 -3.29 9.02 14.99
N HIS A 91 -3.69 9.82 15.99
CA HIS A 91 -4.23 9.38 17.28
C HIS A 91 -5.76 9.20 17.33
N THR A 92 -6.43 9.03 16.18
CA THR A 92 -7.90 8.93 16.11
C THR A 92 -8.47 7.68 16.80
N TRP A 93 -7.69 6.59 16.89
CA TRP A 93 -8.14 5.28 17.39
C TRP A 93 -7.37 4.81 18.63
N ASP A 94 -6.76 5.71 19.41
CA ASP A 94 -5.96 5.37 20.61
C ASP A 94 -6.75 4.62 21.70
N ASN A 95 -8.08 4.68 21.64
CA ASN A 95 -8.99 3.92 22.51
C ASN A 95 -9.24 2.47 22.05
N LYS A 96 -8.58 1.99 20.99
CA LYS A 96 -8.77 0.65 20.42
C LYS A 96 -7.44 -0.08 20.30
N LEU A 97 -7.50 -1.41 20.34
CA LEU A 97 -6.41 -2.31 19.96
C LEU A 97 -6.83 -3.15 18.76
N THR A 98 -5.85 -3.59 17.96
CA THR A 98 -6.11 -4.53 16.87
C THR A 98 -6.66 -5.83 17.44
N ASP A 99 -7.80 -6.28 16.92
CA ASP A 99 -8.34 -7.61 17.21
C ASP A 99 -7.57 -8.67 16.40
N TYR A 100 -6.87 -9.55 17.11
CA TYR A 100 -6.08 -10.64 16.55
C TYR A 100 -6.79 -12.01 16.61
N SER A 101 -8.10 -12.03 16.83
CA SER A 101 -8.88 -13.25 16.67
C SER A 101 -8.76 -13.81 15.24
N PRO A 102 -8.82 -15.15 15.05
CA PRO A 102 -8.66 -15.75 13.74
C PRO A 102 -9.61 -15.19 12.66
N GLY A 103 -10.86 -14.90 13.04
CA GLY A 103 -11.84 -14.31 12.14
C GLY A 103 -11.42 -12.93 11.64
N LYS A 104 -10.96 -12.05 12.54
CA LYS A 104 -10.50 -10.71 12.15
C LYS A 104 -9.23 -10.73 11.32
N ILE A 105 -8.32 -11.67 11.59
CA ILE A 105 -7.15 -11.87 10.73
C ILE A 105 -7.57 -12.30 9.32
N ALA A 106 -8.52 -13.23 9.20
CA ALA A 106 -9.03 -13.69 7.91
C ALA A 106 -9.73 -12.57 7.13
N GLU A 107 -10.57 -11.77 7.79
CA GLU A 107 -11.22 -10.59 7.21
C GLU A 107 -10.18 -9.60 6.64
N ARG A 108 -9.15 -9.27 7.42
CA ARG A 108 -8.09 -8.36 6.96
C ARG A 108 -7.29 -8.93 5.80
N ALA A 109 -6.98 -10.22 5.82
CA ALA A 109 -6.31 -10.89 4.71
C ALA A 109 -7.17 -10.85 3.43
N GLN A 110 -8.48 -11.05 3.54
CA GLN A 110 -9.41 -10.97 2.40
C GLN A 110 -9.50 -9.54 1.85
N HIS A 111 -9.50 -8.52 2.71
CA HIS A 111 -9.49 -7.12 2.27
C HIS A 111 -8.24 -6.84 1.41
N VAL A 112 -7.06 -7.20 1.90
CA VAL A 112 -5.79 -6.99 1.16
C VAL A 112 -5.78 -7.76 -0.16
N ARG A 113 -6.25 -9.01 -0.17
CA ARG A 113 -6.37 -9.79 -1.43
C ARG A 113 -7.26 -9.09 -2.45
N SER A 114 -8.44 -8.65 -2.02
CA SER A 114 -9.39 -7.93 -2.89
C SER A 114 -8.80 -6.63 -3.43
N LEU A 115 -8.03 -5.90 -2.62
CA LEU A 115 -7.33 -4.68 -3.04
C LEU A 115 -6.26 -4.98 -4.09
N LEU A 116 -5.46 -6.03 -3.89
CA LEU A 116 -4.41 -6.44 -4.82
C LEU A 116 -4.98 -6.90 -6.16
N GLU A 117 -6.11 -7.59 -6.17
CA GLU A 117 -6.80 -7.97 -7.41
C GLU A 117 -7.27 -6.73 -8.17
N LYS A 118 -7.81 -5.71 -7.49
CA LYS A 118 -8.16 -4.44 -8.14
C LYS A 118 -6.94 -3.76 -8.75
N ALA A 119 -5.84 -3.69 -8.00
CA ALA A 119 -4.60 -3.08 -8.48
C ALA A 119 -4.04 -3.82 -9.71
N ARG A 120 -4.09 -5.16 -9.71
CA ARG A 120 -3.62 -5.99 -10.83
C ARG A 120 -4.51 -5.87 -12.06
N ALA A 121 -5.81 -5.68 -11.89
CA ALA A 121 -6.75 -5.52 -12.99
C ALA A 121 -6.64 -4.16 -13.68
N MET A 122 -5.93 -3.19 -13.09
CA MET A 122 -5.72 -1.89 -13.73
C MET A 122 -4.78 -2.02 -14.93
N LYS A 123 -5.21 -1.50 -16.07
CA LYS A 123 -4.35 -1.36 -17.24
C LYS A 123 -3.39 -0.18 -17.04
N ILE A 124 -2.11 -0.49 -16.93
CA ILE A 124 -1.02 0.49 -16.82
C ILE A 124 -0.26 0.66 -18.15
N ASP A 125 -0.83 0.16 -19.25
CA ASP A 125 -0.16 0.07 -20.56
C ASP A 125 0.27 1.45 -21.13
N ASN A 126 -0.28 2.55 -20.59
CA ASN A 126 -0.03 3.92 -21.05
C ASN A 126 0.45 4.85 -19.92
N TRP A 127 1.17 4.29 -18.94
CA TRP A 127 1.78 5.02 -17.82
C TRP A 127 3.24 5.33 -18.08
#